data_AF-A0A0T7BNR9-F1
#
_entry.id   AF-A0A0T7BNR9-F1
#
_cell.length_a   1.000
_cell.length_b   1.000
_cell.length_c   1.000
_cell.angle_alpha   90.00
_cell.angle_beta   90.00
_cell.angle_gamma   90.00
#
_symmetry.space_group_name_H-M   'P 1'
#
loop_
_entity.id
_entity.type
_entity.pdbx_description
1 polymer ?
#
loop_
_entity_poly.entity_id
_entity_poly.type
_entity_poly.pdbx_seq_one_letter_code
_entity_poly.pdbx_strand_id
1 'polypeptide(L)'
;MVNGIKEVAVSQFMFVSDLDHTLVGDDSALLDLNSRLQQHRQEYGTKIVYATGRSPLLYRELQQEKNLLQPDALVLSVGTEIYLDDSNIPDSQWSEILSPGWNRELVVNTATKFLELKPQPTSEQRPFKVSFFLEAEQSEKILPELETELQKCGLNIKLIYSSGIDLDIVPRSSDKGQAVQFLRQKWKFVAEKTIVCGDSGNDIALFAAGVERGIIVGNARPELLQWHNENPADYRYLAQNYCAGGILEGLQHFGFLE
;
A
#
# COMPACT_ATOMS: atom_id res chain seq x y z
N MET A 1 -9.25 -4.79 46.83
CA MET A 1 -8.42 -4.78 45.61
C MET A 1 -8.81 -5.98 44.77
N VAL A 2 -9.55 -5.76 43.69
CA VAL A 2 -9.68 -6.72 42.59
C VAL A 2 -9.39 -5.88 41.36
N ASN A 3 -8.18 -6.02 40.82
CA ASN A 3 -7.79 -5.37 39.57
C ASN A 3 -8.62 -6.03 38.47
N GLY A 4 -9.64 -5.30 38.00
CA GLY A 4 -10.34 -5.65 36.77
C GLY A 4 -9.36 -5.52 35.62
N ILE A 5 -8.79 -6.65 35.18
CA ILE A 5 -8.29 -6.78 33.83
C ILE A 5 -9.51 -6.54 32.97
N LYS A 6 -9.58 -5.37 32.31
CA LYS A 6 -10.53 -5.17 31.23
C LYS A 6 -10.16 -6.22 30.19
N GLU A 7 -10.93 -7.29 30.08
CA GLU A 7 -11.06 -8.04 28.83
C GLU A 7 -11.33 -6.99 27.76
N VAL A 8 -10.30 -6.66 26.97
CA VAL A 8 -10.51 -5.90 25.76
C VAL A 8 -11.26 -6.86 24.86
N ALA A 9 -12.57 -6.66 24.72
CA ALA A 9 -13.38 -7.48 23.82
C ALA A 9 -12.73 -7.46 22.44
N VAL A 10 -12.24 -8.63 22.02
CA VAL A 10 -11.71 -8.85 20.67
C VAL A 10 -12.83 -8.50 19.69
N SER A 11 -12.53 -7.68 18.69
CA SER A 11 -13.52 -7.10 17.79
C SER A 11 -12.99 -7.08 16.36
N GLN A 12 -13.89 -6.96 15.37
CA GLN A 12 -13.46 -6.73 13.99
C GLN A 12 -12.47 -5.58 13.88
N PHE A 13 -11.52 -5.75 12.97
CA PHE A 13 -10.62 -4.70 12.51
C PHE A 13 -10.43 -4.80 10.99
N MET A 14 -9.79 -3.79 10.42
CA MET A 14 -9.38 -3.76 9.03
C MET A 14 -7.88 -4.00 8.97
N PHE A 15 -7.48 -5.16 8.46
CA PHE A 15 -6.09 -5.52 8.20
C PHE A 15 -5.71 -5.08 6.79
N VAL A 16 -4.72 -4.20 6.68
CA VAL A 16 -4.19 -3.71 5.40
C VAL A 16 -2.71 -4.06 5.33
N SER A 17 -2.29 -4.69 4.23
CA SER A 17 -0.88 -5.04 4.04
C SER A 17 -0.44 -4.81 2.62
N ASP A 18 0.77 -4.28 2.45
CA ASP A 18 1.52 -4.55 1.23
C ASP A 18 1.84 -6.04 1.09
N LEU A 19 2.21 -6.47 -0.11
CA LEU A 19 2.45 -7.87 -0.44
C LEU A 19 3.93 -8.21 -0.43
N ASP A 20 4.70 -7.65 -1.37
CA ASP A 20 6.08 -8.05 -1.62
C ASP A 20 6.98 -7.59 -0.48
N HIS A 21 7.78 -8.50 0.10
CA HIS A 21 8.64 -8.22 1.25
C HIS A 21 7.91 -7.75 2.52
N THR A 22 6.58 -7.65 2.51
CA THR A 22 5.74 -7.30 3.65
C THR A 22 4.90 -8.49 4.10
N LEU A 23 3.94 -8.95 3.29
CA LEU A 23 3.16 -10.15 3.58
C LEU A 23 3.90 -11.41 3.11
N VAL A 24 4.56 -11.33 1.96
CA VAL A 24 5.24 -12.43 1.27
C VAL A 24 6.75 -12.30 1.44
N GLY A 25 7.40 -13.44 1.67
CA GLY A 25 8.86 -13.56 1.78
C GLY A 25 9.30 -14.62 2.80
N ASP A 26 8.40 -14.96 3.74
CA ASP A 26 8.52 -16.10 4.64
C ASP A 26 7.23 -16.94 4.55
N ASP A 27 7.31 -18.07 3.85
CA ASP A 27 6.15 -18.92 3.58
C ASP A 27 5.61 -19.60 4.86
N SER A 28 6.46 -19.86 5.86
CA SER A 28 6.02 -20.44 7.13
C SER A 28 5.27 -19.42 7.96
N ALA A 29 5.79 -18.20 8.07
CA ALA A 29 5.12 -17.12 8.79
C ALA A 29 3.82 -16.69 8.10
N LEU A 30 3.81 -16.68 6.76
CA LEU A 30 2.61 -16.41 5.97
C LEU A 30 1.51 -17.44 6.24
N LEU A 31 1.85 -18.73 6.35
CA LEU A 31 0.88 -19.79 6.64
C LEU A 31 0.25 -19.62 8.03
N ASP A 32 1.06 -19.28 9.05
CA ASP A 32 0.55 -19.01 10.41
C ASP A 32 -0.36 -17.77 10.42
N LEU A 33 0.11 -16.66 9.84
CA LEU A 33 -0.66 -15.43 9.74
C LEU A 33 -2.01 -15.63 9.02
N ASN A 34 -2.00 -16.35 7.89
CA ASN A 34 -3.23 -16.66 7.15
C ASN A 34 -4.20 -17.46 8.01
N SER A 35 -3.72 -18.45 8.77
CA SER A 35 -4.56 -19.27 9.63
C SER A 35 -5.24 -18.42 10.72
N ARG A 36 -4.48 -17.54 11.39
CA ARG A 36 -5.01 -16.67 12.45
C ARG A 36 -5.95 -15.59 11.93
N LEU A 37 -5.60 -14.94 10.81
CA LEU A 37 -6.48 -13.95 10.18
C LEU A 37 -7.78 -14.57 9.70
N GLN A 38 -7.72 -15.77 9.10
CA GLN A 38 -8.92 -16.47 8.63
C GLN A 38 -9.84 -16.87 9.78
N GLN A 39 -9.28 -17.37 10.89
CA GLN A 39 -10.05 -17.66 12.10
C GLN A 39 -10.68 -16.38 12.67
N HIS A 40 -9.90 -15.32 12.85
CA HIS A 40 -10.39 -14.06 13.41
C HIS A 40 -11.43 -13.39 12.50
N ARG A 41 -11.30 -13.52 11.17
CA ARG A 41 -12.32 -13.11 10.20
C ARG A 41 -13.63 -13.86 10.39
N GLN A 42 -13.58 -15.19 10.56
CA GLN A 42 -14.79 -16.02 10.74
C GLN A 42 -15.51 -15.70 12.05
N GLU A 43 -14.77 -15.41 13.11
CA GLU A 43 -15.32 -15.17 14.44
C GLU A 43 -15.82 -13.73 14.62
N TYR A 44 -15.04 -12.75 14.16
CA TYR A 44 -15.30 -11.34 14.45
C TYR A 44 -15.70 -10.50 13.24
N GLY A 45 -15.50 -10.98 12.01
CA GLY A 45 -15.79 -10.22 10.79
C GLY A 45 -14.66 -9.29 10.32
N THR A 46 -13.40 -9.62 10.66
CA THR A 46 -12.23 -8.84 10.21
C THR A 46 -12.10 -8.77 8.69
N LYS A 47 -11.82 -7.56 8.21
CA LYS A 47 -11.65 -7.25 6.79
C LYS A 47 -10.17 -7.31 6.41
N ILE A 48 -9.86 -7.95 5.29
CA ILE A 48 -8.50 -8.05 4.76
C ILE A 48 -8.42 -7.21 3.49
N VAL A 49 -7.41 -6.36 3.41
CA VAL A 49 -7.10 -5.53 2.25
C VAL A 49 -5.64 -5.73 1.87
N TYR A 50 -5.40 -6.01 0.59
CA TYR A 50 -4.03 -5.97 0.05
C TYR A 50 -3.81 -4.67 -0.68
N ALA A 51 -2.77 -3.93 -0.30
CA ALA A 51 -2.39 -2.64 -0.86
C ALA A 51 -1.02 -2.71 -1.51
N THR A 52 -0.97 -3.01 -2.80
CA THR A 52 0.26 -3.37 -3.51
C THR A 52 0.55 -2.45 -4.70
N GLY A 53 1.84 -2.35 -5.05
CA GLY A 53 2.27 -1.71 -6.30
C GLY A 53 1.91 -2.52 -7.55
N ARG A 54 1.63 -3.82 -7.41
CA ARG A 54 1.33 -4.74 -8.52
C ARG A 54 0.11 -4.33 -9.32
N SER A 55 0.18 -4.56 -10.62
CA SER A 55 -0.99 -4.55 -11.51
C SER A 55 -1.95 -5.72 -11.23
N PRO A 56 -3.21 -5.67 -11.71
CA PRO A 56 -4.16 -6.78 -11.57
C PRO A 56 -3.64 -8.13 -12.07
N LEU A 57 -2.83 -8.12 -13.13
CA LEU A 57 -2.23 -9.35 -13.66
C LEU A 57 -1.22 -9.93 -12.67
N LEU A 58 -0.22 -9.14 -12.26
CA LEU A 58 0.83 -9.58 -11.35
C LEU A 58 0.32 -9.93 -9.95
N TYR A 59 -0.75 -9.27 -9.50
CA TYR A 59 -1.43 -9.63 -8.26
C TYR A 59 -2.02 -11.04 -8.35
N ARG A 60 -2.74 -11.36 -9.44
CA ARG A 60 -3.37 -12.68 -9.59
C ARG A 60 -2.34 -13.80 -9.68
N GLU A 61 -1.22 -13.56 -10.35
CA GLU A 61 -0.10 -14.51 -10.39
C GLU A 61 0.42 -14.80 -8.98
N LEU A 62 0.68 -13.75 -8.19
CA LEU A 62 1.14 -13.90 -6.80
C LEU A 62 0.11 -14.59 -5.91
N GLN A 63 -1.18 -14.23 -6.05
CA GLN A 63 -2.27 -14.83 -5.28
C GLN A 63 -2.30 -16.35 -5.47
N GLN A 64 -2.11 -16.82 -6.70
CA GLN A 64 -2.04 -18.25 -7.01
C GLN A 64 -0.76 -18.89 -6.50
N GLU A 65 0.39 -18.24 -6.68
CA GLU A 65 1.68 -18.77 -6.25
C GLU A 65 1.76 -18.95 -4.72
N LYS A 66 1.25 -17.96 -3.96
CA LYS A 66 1.41 -17.89 -2.51
C LYS A 66 0.17 -18.31 -1.73
N ASN A 67 -0.89 -18.76 -2.40
CA ASN A 67 -2.16 -19.15 -1.78
C ASN A 67 -2.69 -18.08 -0.81
N LEU A 68 -2.67 -16.81 -1.24
CA LEU A 68 -3.12 -15.71 -0.40
C LEU A 68 -4.61 -15.84 -0.09
N LEU A 69 -5.03 -15.46 1.12
CA LEU A 69 -6.44 -15.39 1.47
C LEU A 69 -7.17 -14.46 0.50
N GLN A 70 -8.42 -14.79 0.15
CA GLN A 70 -9.26 -13.88 -0.62
C GLN A 70 -9.47 -12.59 0.20
N PRO A 71 -9.09 -11.42 -0.33
CA PRO A 71 -9.27 -10.16 0.37
C PRO A 71 -10.70 -9.63 0.18
N ASP A 72 -11.14 -8.77 1.08
CA ASP A 72 -12.39 -8.01 0.97
C ASP A 72 -12.23 -6.82 0.02
N ALA A 73 -11.02 -6.27 -0.08
CA ALA A 73 -10.66 -5.30 -1.11
C ALA A 73 -9.22 -5.43 -1.57
N LEU A 74 -8.99 -5.01 -2.82
CA LEU A 74 -7.68 -4.83 -3.38
C LEU A 74 -7.46 -3.35 -3.65
N VAL A 75 -6.31 -2.85 -3.22
CA VAL A 75 -5.76 -1.55 -3.59
C VAL A 75 -4.54 -1.87 -4.46
N LEU A 76 -4.71 -1.76 -5.77
CA LEU A 76 -3.70 -2.16 -6.75
C LEU A 76 -3.03 -0.95 -7.39
N SER A 77 -1.91 -1.20 -8.07
CA SER A 77 -1.22 -0.19 -8.87
C SER A 77 -0.91 1.06 -8.05
N VAL A 78 -0.38 0.85 -6.85
CA VAL A 78 0.02 1.91 -5.90
C VAL A 78 -1.15 2.80 -5.43
N GLY A 79 -2.37 2.26 -5.45
CA GLY A 79 -3.57 2.96 -4.98
C GLY A 79 -4.37 3.65 -6.08
N THR A 80 -4.07 3.38 -7.35
CA THR A 80 -4.82 3.96 -8.48
C THR A 80 -6.08 3.17 -8.83
N GLU A 81 -6.20 1.93 -8.34
CA GLU A 81 -7.35 1.06 -8.59
C GLU A 81 -7.79 0.38 -7.29
N ILE A 82 -9.10 0.40 -7.02
CA ILE A 82 -9.71 -0.31 -5.90
C ILE A 82 -10.67 -1.36 -6.47
N TYR A 83 -10.59 -2.60 -6.01
CA TYR A 83 -11.53 -3.66 -6.34
C TYR A 83 -12.18 -4.18 -5.07
N LEU A 84 -13.49 -4.39 -5.10
CA LEU A 84 -14.28 -4.85 -3.95
C LEU A 84 -14.93 -6.20 -4.27
N ASP A 85 -15.07 -7.06 -3.25
CA ASP A 85 -15.89 -8.27 -3.31
C ASP A 85 -15.61 -9.18 -4.54
N ASP A 86 -14.33 -9.38 -4.85
CA ASP A 86 -13.86 -10.19 -6.01
C ASP A 86 -14.32 -9.67 -7.39
N SER A 87 -14.75 -8.41 -7.46
CA SER A 87 -15.07 -7.74 -8.72
C SER A 87 -13.82 -7.61 -9.61
N ASN A 88 -14.02 -7.83 -10.91
CA ASN A 88 -13.02 -7.56 -11.94
C ASN A 88 -13.08 -6.11 -12.47
N ILE A 89 -13.99 -5.30 -11.94
CA ILE A 89 -14.22 -3.92 -12.32
C ILE A 89 -13.78 -3.02 -11.16
N PRO A 90 -12.92 -2.01 -11.41
CA PRO A 90 -12.50 -1.10 -10.36
C PRO A 90 -13.67 -0.23 -9.87
N ASP A 91 -13.59 0.20 -8.62
CA ASP A 91 -14.57 1.07 -7.99
C ASP A 91 -14.67 2.41 -8.75
N SER A 92 -15.87 2.71 -9.24
CA SER A 92 -16.11 3.89 -10.06
C SER A 92 -16.03 5.19 -9.25
N GLN A 93 -16.42 5.17 -7.97
CA GLN A 93 -16.35 6.36 -7.10
C GLN A 93 -14.90 6.72 -6.84
N TRP A 94 -14.03 5.72 -6.64
CA TRP A 94 -12.59 5.95 -6.55
C TRP A 94 -12.04 6.54 -7.85
N SER A 95 -12.42 5.98 -9.01
CA SER A 95 -11.99 6.48 -10.32
C SER A 95 -12.42 7.94 -10.56
N GLU A 96 -13.61 8.33 -10.12
CA GLU A 96 -14.10 9.70 -10.18
C GLU A 96 -13.26 10.66 -9.31
N ILE A 97 -12.81 10.23 -8.13
CA ILE A 97 -11.92 11.01 -7.25
C ILE A 97 -10.54 11.22 -7.89
N LEU A 98 -10.06 10.25 -8.67
CA LEU A 98 -8.76 10.31 -9.34
C LEU A 98 -8.75 11.14 -10.63
N SER A 99 -9.91 11.36 -11.24
CA SER A 99 -10.04 11.97 -12.56
C SER A 99 -9.65 13.45 -12.67
N PRO A 100 -9.95 14.33 -11.68
CA PRO A 100 -9.65 15.75 -11.78
C PRO A 100 -8.15 16.04 -11.91
N GLY A 101 -7.77 16.78 -12.96
CA GLY A 101 -6.38 17.16 -13.22
C GLY A 101 -5.49 16.03 -13.75
N TRP A 102 -6.07 14.88 -14.09
CA TRP A 102 -5.36 13.77 -14.72
C TRP A 102 -5.63 13.73 -16.23
N ASN A 103 -4.56 13.60 -17.02
CA ASN A 103 -4.64 13.27 -18.44
C ASN A 103 -3.49 12.33 -18.80
N ARG A 104 -3.81 11.04 -18.92
CA ARG A 104 -2.83 9.98 -19.17
C ARG A 104 -2.03 10.20 -20.44
N GLU A 105 -2.66 10.62 -21.53
CA GLU A 105 -1.99 10.84 -22.81
C GLU A 105 -0.95 11.96 -22.70
N LEU A 106 -1.31 13.06 -22.03
CA LEU A 106 -0.40 14.17 -21.81
C LEU A 106 0.78 13.80 -20.89
N VAL A 107 0.53 12.95 -19.88
CA VAL A 107 1.58 12.38 -19.03
C VAL A 107 2.56 11.56 -19.87
N VAL A 108 2.07 10.62 -20.68
CA VAL A 108 2.92 9.77 -21.55
C VAL A 108 3.72 10.64 -22.53
N ASN A 109 3.05 11.58 -23.22
CA ASN A 109 3.69 12.46 -24.21
C ASN A 109 4.74 13.39 -23.58
N THR A 110 4.60 13.74 -22.31
CA THR A 110 5.58 14.57 -21.59
C THR A 110 6.74 13.72 -21.08
N ALA A 111 6.46 12.60 -20.42
CA ALA A 111 7.48 11.72 -19.85
C ALA A 111 8.39 11.09 -20.91
N THR A 112 7.84 10.70 -22.08
CA THR A 112 8.61 10.11 -23.18
C THR A 112 9.62 11.05 -23.85
N LYS A 113 9.63 12.34 -23.49
CA LYS A 113 10.67 13.30 -23.92
C LYS A 113 11.98 13.14 -23.14
N PHE A 114 11.93 12.48 -21.98
CA PHE A 114 13.10 12.19 -21.16
C PHE A 114 13.68 10.84 -21.60
N LEU A 115 14.92 10.84 -22.12
CA LEU A 115 15.57 9.65 -22.67
C LEU A 115 15.98 8.65 -21.58
N GLU A 116 16.09 9.14 -20.35
CA GLU A 116 16.42 8.39 -19.14
C GLU A 116 15.27 7.49 -18.69
N LEU A 117 14.03 7.84 -19.06
CA LEU A 117 12.82 7.11 -18.65
C LEU A 117 12.52 5.97 -19.64
N LYS A 118 12.68 4.72 -19.17
CA LYS A 118 12.35 3.53 -19.96
C LYS A 118 10.96 3.02 -19.57
N PRO A 119 9.99 2.89 -20.49
CA PRO A 119 8.66 2.40 -20.13
C PRO A 119 8.71 1.02 -19.48
N GLN A 120 7.96 0.83 -18.38
CA GLN A 120 7.72 -0.51 -17.83
C GLN A 120 6.77 -1.32 -18.74
N PRO A 121 6.68 -2.65 -18.58
CA PRO A 121 5.79 -3.51 -19.36
C PRO A 121 4.34 -3.01 -19.40
N THR A 122 3.62 -3.38 -20.46
CA THR A 122 2.23 -2.95 -20.69
C THR A 122 1.27 -3.36 -19.58
N SER A 123 1.57 -4.42 -18.82
CA SER A 123 0.81 -4.84 -17.64
C SER A 123 0.79 -3.78 -16.54
N GLU A 124 1.87 -3.00 -16.41
CA GLU A 124 2.03 -1.95 -15.40
C GLU A 124 1.44 -0.60 -15.83
N GLN A 125 1.07 -0.46 -17.10
CA GLN A 125 0.46 0.75 -17.63
C GLN A 125 -1.06 0.72 -17.41
N ARG A 126 -1.58 1.60 -16.54
CA ARG A 126 -2.99 1.62 -16.13
C ARG A 126 -3.68 2.95 -16.48
N PRO A 127 -5.02 3.06 -16.38
CA PRO A 127 -5.73 4.30 -16.68
C PRO A 127 -5.26 5.51 -15.86
N PHE A 128 -4.89 5.29 -14.60
CA PHE A 128 -4.41 6.31 -13.65
C PHE A 128 -2.96 6.08 -13.19
N LYS A 129 -2.18 5.26 -13.91
CA LYS A 129 -0.76 4.98 -13.61
C LYS A 129 0.04 4.91 -14.90
N VAL A 130 1.14 5.66 -14.96
CA VAL A 130 2.14 5.55 -16.03
C VAL A 130 3.50 5.26 -15.39
N SER A 131 4.08 4.11 -15.72
CA SER A 131 5.30 3.62 -15.05
C SER A 131 6.51 3.61 -15.96
N PHE A 132 7.66 3.98 -15.40
CA PHE A 132 8.96 3.95 -16.04
C PHE A 132 10.01 3.31 -15.11
N PHE A 133 11.10 2.84 -15.69
CA PHE A 133 12.36 2.60 -14.99
C PHE A 133 13.24 3.85 -15.11
N LEU A 134 13.83 4.26 -13.99
CA LEU A 134 14.74 5.39 -13.84
C LEU A 134 15.86 5.00 -12.87
N GLU A 135 17.08 4.89 -13.37
CA GLU A 135 18.26 4.53 -12.56
C GLU A 135 18.51 5.56 -11.43
N ALA A 136 18.92 5.07 -10.26
CA ALA A 136 19.11 5.87 -9.05
C ALA A 136 20.03 7.08 -9.26
N GLU A 137 21.11 6.93 -10.02
CA GLU A 137 22.09 7.99 -10.27
C GLU A 137 21.52 9.17 -11.06
N GLN A 138 20.40 8.96 -11.77
CA GLN A 138 19.73 9.98 -12.58
C GLN A 138 18.53 10.60 -11.85
N SER A 139 18.03 9.94 -10.81
CA SER A 139 16.77 10.29 -10.14
C SER A 139 16.74 11.72 -9.58
N GLU A 140 17.80 12.15 -8.89
CA GLU A 140 17.90 13.48 -8.27
C GLU A 140 17.76 14.62 -9.27
N LYS A 141 18.21 14.41 -10.51
CA LYS A 141 18.12 15.38 -11.59
C LYS A 141 16.78 15.29 -12.32
N ILE A 142 16.38 14.09 -12.70
CA ILE A 142 15.26 13.88 -13.62
C ILE A 142 13.90 14.09 -12.94
N LEU A 143 13.74 13.69 -11.68
CA LEU A 143 12.44 13.79 -10.99
C LEU A 143 11.94 15.25 -10.86
N PRO A 144 12.75 16.23 -10.41
CA PRO A 144 12.29 17.63 -10.33
C PRO A 144 11.99 18.25 -11.70
N GLU A 145 12.78 17.93 -12.73
CA GLU A 145 12.57 18.41 -14.10
C GLU A 145 11.27 17.85 -14.68
N LEU A 146 11.05 16.54 -14.54
CA LEU A 146 9.83 15.87 -14.97
C LEU A 146 8.59 16.43 -14.28
N GLU A 147 8.63 16.57 -12.95
CA GLU A 147 7.51 17.12 -12.19
C GLU A 147 7.17 18.54 -12.66
N THR A 148 8.19 19.38 -12.89
CA THR A 148 8.01 20.74 -13.41
C THR A 148 7.35 20.76 -14.79
N GLU A 149 7.78 19.90 -15.72
CA GLU A 149 7.19 19.82 -17.06
C GLU A 149 5.74 19.33 -17.03
N LEU A 150 5.42 18.33 -16.19
CA LEU A 150 4.06 17.85 -16.02
C LEU A 150 3.14 18.93 -15.42
N GLN A 151 3.63 19.70 -14.44
CA GLN A 151 2.88 20.80 -13.84
C GLN A 151 2.61 21.94 -14.84
N LYS A 152 3.56 22.27 -15.72
CA LYS A 152 3.36 23.26 -16.81
C LYS A 152 2.25 22.85 -17.77
N CYS A 153 2.00 21.56 -17.91
CA CYS A 153 0.88 21.02 -18.69
C CYS A 153 -0.48 21.10 -17.97
N GLY A 154 -0.54 21.67 -16.76
CA GLY A 154 -1.76 21.76 -15.95
C GLY A 154 -2.16 20.44 -15.29
N LEU A 155 -1.25 19.47 -15.23
CA LEU A 155 -1.50 18.16 -14.62
C LEU A 155 -1.33 18.25 -13.10
N ASN A 156 -2.23 17.61 -12.36
CA ASN A 156 -2.15 17.47 -10.91
C ASN A 156 -1.70 16.05 -10.55
N ILE A 157 -0.38 15.85 -10.51
CA ILE A 157 0.24 14.53 -10.38
C ILE A 157 1.10 14.41 -9.12
N LYS A 158 1.48 13.17 -8.84
CA LYS A 158 2.49 12.78 -7.87
C LYS A 158 3.46 11.83 -8.55
N LEU A 159 4.74 11.97 -8.25
CA LEU A 159 5.78 11.01 -8.61
C LEU A 159 6.03 10.10 -7.41
N ILE A 160 5.97 8.79 -7.62
CA ILE A 160 6.32 7.78 -6.62
C ILE A 160 7.56 7.07 -7.16
N TYR A 161 8.70 7.32 -6.51
CA TYR A 161 9.96 6.67 -6.83
C TYR A 161 10.29 5.66 -5.72
N SER A 162 10.56 4.42 -6.09
CA SER A 162 10.79 3.33 -5.13
C SER A 162 11.85 2.34 -5.61
N SER A 163 12.43 1.60 -4.66
CA SER A 163 13.39 0.53 -4.93
C SER A 163 14.64 0.94 -5.72
N GLY A 164 14.92 2.25 -5.83
CA GLY A 164 16.04 2.80 -6.60
C GLY A 164 15.94 2.62 -8.11
N ILE A 165 14.75 2.29 -8.64
CA ILE A 165 14.58 2.08 -10.09
C ILE A 165 13.16 2.37 -10.60
N ASP A 166 12.13 2.09 -9.79
CA ASP A 166 10.74 2.18 -10.24
C ASP A 166 10.20 3.60 -10.07
N LEU A 167 9.68 4.18 -11.15
CA LEU A 167 9.01 5.47 -11.15
C LEU A 167 7.56 5.31 -11.63
N ASP A 168 6.61 5.65 -10.76
CA ASP A 168 5.20 5.71 -11.07
C ASP A 168 4.70 7.16 -11.08
N ILE A 169 4.05 7.55 -12.18
CA ILE A 169 3.36 8.83 -12.31
C ILE A 169 1.86 8.56 -12.13
N VAL A 170 1.28 9.18 -11.11
CA VAL A 170 -0.12 8.96 -10.70
C VAL A 170 -0.82 10.30 -10.42
N PRO A 171 -2.16 10.35 -10.38
CA PRO A 171 -2.89 11.52 -9.88
C PRO A 171 -2.43 11.91 -8.48
N ARG A 172 -2.41 13.22 -8.18
CA ARG A 172 -2.03 13.72 -6.83
C ARG A 172 -2.95 13.20 -5.72
N SER A 173 -4.19 12.85 -6.07
CA SER A 173 -5.20 12.22 -5.20
C SER A 173 -5.10 10.70 -5.13
N SER A 174 -4.01 10.10 -5.65
CA SER A 174 -3.74 8.68 -5.54
C SER A 174 -2.45 8.40 -4.77
N ASP A 175 -2.59 7.53 -3.77
CA ASP A 175 -1.56 6.64 -3.27
C ASP A 175 -2.23 5.53 -2.44
N LYS A 176 -1.45 4.56 -1.94
CA LYS A 176 -1.95 3.48 -1.08
C LYS A 176 -2.68 4.05 0.15
N GLY A 177 -2.16 5.11 0.76
CA GLY A 177 -2.72 5.73 1.96
C GLY A 177 -4.11 6.33 1.72
N GLN A 178 -4.26 7.14 0.69
CA GLN A 178 -5.53 7.78 0.32
C GLN A 178 -6.58 6.74 -0.11
N ALA A 179 -6.19 5.70 -0.83
CA ALA A 179 -7.08 4.59 -1.18
C ALA A 179 -7.57 3.85 0.08
N VAL A 180 -6.69 3.63 1.06
CA VAL A 180 -7.07 3.03 2.35
C VAL A 180 -7.98 3.96 3.16
N GLN A 181 -7.74 5.27 3.17
CA GLN A 181 -8.65 6.23 3.80
C GLN A 181 -10.06 6.18 3.18
N PHE A 182 -10.13 6.10 1.85
CA PHE A 182 -11.40 5.94 1.13
C PHE A 182 -12.14 4.67 1.58
N LEU A 183 -11.44 3.52 1.64
CA LEU A 183 -12.02 2.26 2.12
C LEU A 183 -12.48 2.33 3.58
N ARG A 184 -11.66 2.92 4.46
CA ARG A 184 -12.00 3.11 5.88
C ARG A 184 -13.29 3.92 6.04
N GLN A 185 -13.44 5.02 5.29
CA GLN A 185 -14.65 5.84 5.32
C GLN A 185 -15.86 5.07 4.76
N LYS A 186 -15.68 4.36 3.64
CA LYS A 186 -16.72 3.55 3.00
C LYS A 186 -17.25 2.44 3.92
N TRP A 187 -16.37 1.79 4.67
CA TRP A 187 -16.71 0.70 5.60
C TRP A 187 -16.87 1.14 7.06
N LYS A 188 -16.69 2.42 7.35
CA LYS A 188 -16.84 3.02 8.70
C LYS A 188 -15.89 2.42 9.75
N PHE A 189 -14.66 2.07 9.36
CA PHE A 189 -13.61 1.67 10.31
C PHE A 189 -12.90 2.89 10.89
N VAL A 190 -12.81 2.94 12.22
CA VAL A 190 -12.01 3.94 12.96
C VAL A 190 -10.52 3.58 12.91
N ALA A 191 -9.64 4.56 13.09
CA ALA A 191 -8.20 4.39 12.86
C ALA A 191 -7.58 3.40 13.86
N GLU A 192 -8.09 3.40 15.10
CA GLU A 192 -7.70 2.50 16.18
C GLU A 192 -8.12 1.04 15.92
N LYS A 193 -8.94 0.79 14.88
CA LYS A 193 -9.36 -0.53 14.41
C LYS A 193 -8.91 -0.77 12.98
N THR A 194 -7.86 -0.08 12.53
CA THR A 194 -7.20 -0.32 11.25
C THR A 194 -5.71 -0.53 11.49
N ILE A 195 -5.19 -1.60 10.90
CA ILE A 195 -3.77 -1.93 10.87
C ILE A 195 -3.27 -1.72 9.44
N VAL A 196 -2.12 -1.06 9.29
CA VAL A 196 -1.42 -0.93 8.00
C VAL A 196 0.00 -1.51 8.11
N CYS A 197 0.40 -2.34 7.16
CA CYS A 197 1.70 -2.98 7.10
C CYS A 197 2.44 -2.62 5.80
N GLY A 198 3.76 -2.38 5.88
CA GLY A 198 4.59 -2.05 4.71
C GLY A 198 6.09 -2.17 4.97
N ASP A 199 6.88 -2.16 3.89
CA ASP A 199 8.34 -2.33 3.91
C ASP A 199 9.10 -1.19 3.19
N SER A 200 8.49 -0.47 2.26
CA SER A 200 9.23 0.37 1.30
C SER A 200 8.69 1.79 1.13
N GLY A 201 9.34 2.58 0.26
CA GLY A 201 8.97 3.97 0.01
C GLY A 201 7.53 4.17 -0.49
N ASN A 202 6.98 3.21 -1.24
CA ASN A 202 5.60 3.30 -1.71
C ASN A 202 4.56 3.06 -0.59
N ASP A 203 5.00 2.56 0.57
CA ASP A 203 4.18 2.35 1.76
C ASP A 203 4.19 3.53 2.72
N ILE A 204 5.09 4.51 2.56
CA ILE A 204 5.12 5.73 3.39
C ILE A 204 3.73 6.35 3.50
N ALA A 205 2.98 6.37 2.38
CA ALA A 205 1.62 6.90 2.36
C ALA A 205 0.65 6.16 3.29
N LEU A 206 0.79 4.84 3.48
CA LEU A 206 -0.01 4.07 4.43
C LEU A 206 0.15 4.59 5.86
N PHE A 207 1.37 4.97 6.23
CA PHE A 207 1.71 5.46 7.57
C PHE A 207 1.50 6.97 7.75
N ALA A 208 1.55 7.74 6.67
CA ALA A 208 1.47 9.20 6.68
C ALA A 208 0.03 9.73 6.56
N ALA A 209 -0.88 8.97 5.95
CA ALA A 209 -2.23 9.44 5.66
C ALA A 209 -3.14 9.56 6.90
N GLY A 210 -2.79 8.92 8.01
CA GLY A 210 -3.62 8.89 9.21
C GLY A 210 -2.88 8.46 10.48
N VAL A 211 -3.67 8.00 11.44
CA VAL A 211 -3.23 7.57 12.79
C VAL A 211 -3.58 6.10 13.06
N GLU A 212 -3.73 5.31 11.99
CA GLU A 212 -3.88 3.87 12.04
C GLU A 212 -2.71 3.22 12.77
N ARG A 213 -2.93 2.03 13.30
CA ARG A 213 -1.85 1.24 13.87
C ARG A 213 -0.93 0.76 12.74
N GLY A 214 0.29 1.26 12.71
CA GLY A 214 1.26 0.94 11.66
C GLY A 214 2.23 -0.13 12.10
N ILE A 215 2.50 -1.11 11.24
CA ILE A 215 3.54 -2.13 11.43
C ILE A 215 4.56 -1.98 10.30
N ILE A 216 5.80 -1.65 10.66
CA ILE A 216 6.94 -1.63 9.74
C ILE A 216 7.70 -2.94 9.98
N VAL A 217 7.77 -3.79 8.95
CA VAL A 217 8.42 -5.11 9.07
C VAL A 217 9.94 -4.98 9.23
N GLY A 218 10.57 -5.96 9.89
CA GLY A 218 12.00 -5.88 10.24
C GLY A 218 12.96 -5.83 9.05
N ASN A 219 12.50 -6.21 7.85
CA ASN A 219 13.23 -6.09 6.60
C ASN A 219 12.88 -4.83 5.78
N ALA A 220 12.31 -3.81 6.42
CA ALA A 220 11.98 -2.54 5.77
C ALA A 220 13.20 -1.86 5.16
N ARG A 221 12.97 -1.20 4.02
CA ARG A 221 14.00 -0.53 3.22
C ARG A 221 14.45 0.79 3.85
N PRO A 222 15.68 1.26 3.53
CA PRO A 222 16.24 2.47 4.12
C PRO A 222 15.34 3.70 4.01
N GLU A 223 14.64 3.88 2.89
CA GLU A 223 13.76 5.04 2.67
C GLU A 223 12.58 5.09 3.64
N LEU A 224 11.98 3.93 3.98
CA LEU A 224 10.87 3.87 4.94
C LEU A 224 11.39 4.06 6.37
N LEU A 225 12.53 3.47 6.70
CA LEU A 225 13.16 3.61 8.02
C LEU A 225 13.60 5.06 8.28
N GLN A 226 14.19 5.71 7.27
CA GLN A 226 14.56 7.12 7.35
C GLN A 226 13.31 7.98 7.60
N TRP A 227 12.26 7.80 6.79
CA TRP A 227 11.00 8.52 6.98
C TRP A 227 10.40 8.29 8.37
N HIS A 228 10.41 7.04 8.88
CA HIS A 228 9.91 6.72 10.22
C HIS A 228 10.69 7.44 11.32
N ASN A 229 12.03 7.48 11.23
CA ASN A 229 12.87 8.17 12.21
C ASN A 229 12.65 9.69 12.22
N GLU A 230 12.40 10.28 11.06
CA GLU A 230 12.09 11.70 10.91
C GLU A 230 10.65 12.05 11.36
N ASN A 231 9.77 11.05 11.43
CA ASN A 231 8.36 11.19 11.78
C ASN A 231 7.98 10.21 12.91
N PRO A 232 8.36 10.47 14.17
CA PRO A 232 8.03 9.57 15.28
C PRO A 232 6.52 9.58 15.58
N ALA A 233 5.96 8.40 15.87
CA ALA A 233 4.63 8.26 16.47
C ALA A 233 4.51 6.98 17.31
N ASP A 234 3.72 7.04 18.36
CA ASP A 234 3.46 5.94 19.31
C ASP A 234 2.52 4.85 18.76
N TYR A 235 1.76 5.17 17.71
CA TYR A 235 0.88 4.23 17.02
C TYR A 235 1.57 3.44 15.90
N ARG A 236 2.90 3.56 15.76
CA ARG A 236 3.70 2.78 14.81
C ARG A 236 4.65 1.84 15.56
N TYR A 237 4.66 0.58 15.15
CA TYR A 237 5.53 -0.46 15.67
C TYR A 237 6.57 -0.86 14.62
N LEU A 238 7.84 -0.84 15.01
CA LEU A 238 8.95 -1.34 14.20
C LEU A 238 9.26 -2.77 14.65
N ALA A 239 8.91 -3.75 13.82
CA ALA A 239 9.06 -5.15 14.14
C ALA A 239 10.52 -5.61 14.02
N GLN A 240 10.88 -6.64 14.79
CA GLN A 240 12.16 -7.32 14.65
C GLN A 240 12.11 -8.44 13.61
N ASN A 241 10.98 -9.14 13.53
CA ASN A 241 10.77 -10.19 12.55
C ASN A 241 10.44 -9.64 11.16
N TYR A 242 10.74 -10.45 10.15
CA TYR A 242 10.60 -10.07 8.74
C TYR A 242 9.25 -10.50 8.18
N CYS A 243 8.81 -9.83 7.13
CA CYS A 243 7.61 -10.16 6.36
C CYS A 243 6.40 -10.46 7.27
N ALA A 244 5.62 -11.52 6.98
CA ALA A 244 4.48 -11.95 7.77
C ALA A 244 4.80 -12.22 9.25
N GLY A 245 6.05 -12.58 9.59
CA GLY A 245 6.49 -12.73 10.98
C GLY A 245 6.52 -11.40 11.72
N GLY A 246 6.97 -10.33 11.05
CA GLY A 246 6.92 -8.97 11.59
C GLY A 246 5.48 -8.46 11.74
N ILE A 247 4.59 -8.85 10.82
CA ILE A 247 3.15 -8.56 10.94
C ILE A 247 2.55 -9.25 12.16
N LEU A 248 2.82 -10.55 12.36
CA LEU A 248 2.36 -11.30 13.54
C LEU A 248 2.81 -10.64 14.84
N GLU A 249 4.10 -10.29 14.92
CA GLU A 249 4.68 -9.59 16.06
C GLU A 249 3.96 -8.26 16.35
N GLY A 250 3.73 -7.44 15.32
CA GLY A 250 3.03 -6.16 15.48
C GLY A 250 1.55 -6.31 15.84
N LEU A 251 0.84 -7.31 15.28
CA LEU A 251 -0.55 -7.60 15.63
C LEU A 251 -0.68 -8.05 17.08
N GLN A 252 0.26 -8.85 17.59
CA GLN A 252 0.36 -9.21 19.00
C GLN A 252 0.68 -8.01 19.88
N HIS A 253 1.64 -7.18 19.48
CA HIS A 253 2.00 -5.96 20.20
C HIS A 253 0.79 -5.03 20.41
N PHE A 254 -0.04 -4.87 19.38
CA PHE A 254 -1.24 -4.04 19.44
C PHE A 254 -2.48 -4.76 19.98
N GLY A 255 -2.41 -6.05 20.29
CA GLY A 255 -3.51 -6.85 20.86
C GLY A 255 -4.65 -7.13 19.87
N PHE A 256 -4.35 -7.25 18.58
CA PHE A 256 -5.31 -7.63 17.54
C PHE A 256 -5.37 -9.13 17.27
N LEU A 257 -4.26 -9.84 17.52
CA LEU A 257 -4.17 -11.30 17.47
C LEU A 257 -3.34 -11.77 18.67
N GLU A 258 -3.69 -12.95 19.18
CA GLU A 258 -2.83 -13.73 20.09
C GLU A 258 -1.92 -14.65 19.27
#